data_AF-X1CY61-F1
#
_entry.id   AF-X1CY61-F1
#
_cell.length_a   1.000
_cell.length_b   1.000
_cell.length_c   1.000
_cell.angle_alpha   90.00
_cell.angle_beta   90.00
_cell.angle_gamma   90.00
#
_symmetry.space_group_name_H-M   'P 1'
#
loop_
_entity.id
_entity.type
_entity.pdbx_description
1 polymer ?
#
loop_
_entity_poly.entity_id
_entity_poly.type
_entity_poly.pdbx_seq_one_letter_code
_entity_poly.pdbx_strand_id
1 'polypeptide(L)' 'HRYAQIGDIVVGAVKLAEPRRPVKKHDVVKAVIVRQKKAFRRADGSYIRFDDNAVVILEAKKSPKGGRIFGIML' A
#
# COMPACT_ATOMS: atom_id res chain seq x y z
N HIS A 1 -13.59 9.96 4.61
CA HIS A 1 -13.37 9.41 3.26
C HIS A 1 -14.04 8.05 3.14
N ARG A 2 -14.90 7.83 2.13
CA ARG A 2 -15.63 6.56 1.93
C ARG A 2 -14.82 5.53 1.12
N TYR A 3 -13.87 6.01 0.31
CA TYR A 3 -13.00 5.19 -0.55
C TYR A 3 -11.57 5.76 -0.53
N ALA A 4 -10.59 4.91 -0.84
CA ALA A 4 -9.20 5.26 -1.05
C ALA A 4 -8.74 4.70 -2.40
N GLN A 5 -7.83 5.40 -3.07
CA GLN A 5 -7.30 5.07 -4.40
C GLN A 5 -5.77 4.92 -4.37
N ILE A 6 -5.18 4.55 -5.50
CA ILE A 6 -3.71 4.53 -5.68
C ILE A 6 -3.13 5.89 -5.27
N GLY A 7 -2.10 5.86 -4.41
CA GLY A 7 -1.45 7.06 -3.86
C GLY A 7 -1.99 7.53 -2.51
N ASP A 8 -3.19 7.07 -2.10
CA ASP A 8 -3.75 7.43 -0.80
C ASP A 8 -3.07 6.67 0.35
N ILE A 9 -2.89 7.37 1.48
CA ILE A 9 -2.37 6.79 2.72
C ILE A 9 -3.54 6.33 3.58
N VAL A 10 -3.51 5.06 3.94
CA VAL A 10 -4.49 4.40 4.82
C VAL A 10 -3.82 3.93 6.12
N VAL A 11 -4.61 3.84 7.18
CA VAL A 11 -4.22 3.23 8.45
C VAL A 11 -4.86 1.87 8.54
N GLY A 12 -4.08 0.83 8.85
CA GLY A 12 -4.55 -0.54 8.95
C GLY A 12 -3.94 -1.29 10.12
N ALA A 13 -4.59 -2.37 10.53
CA ALA A 13 -4.09 -3.28 11.55
C ALA A 13 -3.55 -4.56 10.91
N VAL A 14 -2.36 -4.99 11.33
CA VAL A 14 -1.68 -6.16 10.79
C VAL A 14 -2.32 -7.43 11.33
N LYS A 15 -2.86 -8.27 10.43
CA LYS A 15 -3.51 -9.54 10.80
C LYS A 15 -2.57 -10.74 10.80
N LEU A 16 -1.59 -10.73 9.90
CA LEU A 16 -0.58 -11.77 9.74
C LEU A 16 0.76 -11.08 9.50
N ALA A 17 1.83 -11.60 10.11
CA ALA A 17 3.19 -11.11 9.90
C ALA A 17 4.16 -12.29 9.87
N GLU A 18 5.14 -12.24 8.96
CA GLU A 18 6.24 -13.20 8.93
C GLU A 18 7.12 -13.05 10.19
N PRO A 19 7.63 -14.16 10.77
CA PRO A 19 8.59 -14.10 11.87
C PRO A 19 9.83 -13.29 11.48
N ARG A 20 10.39 -12.52 12.42
CA ARG A 20 11.60 -11.67 12.24
C ARG A 20 11.45 -10.44 11.34
N ARG A 21 10.24 -10.09 10.88
CA ARG A 21 9.98 -8.80 10.23
C ARG A 21 9.84 -7.66 11.25
N PRO A 22 10.12 -6.41 10.85
CA PRO A 22 9.96 -5.22 11.72
C PRO A 22 8.49 -4.91 12.07
N VAL A 23 7.54 -5.58 11.45
CA VAL A 23 6.10 -5.42 11.67
C VAL A 23 5.56 -6.65 12.38
N LYS A 24 4.82 -6.45 13.47
CA LYS A 24 4.26 -7.53 14.29
C LYS A 24 2.76 -7.69 14.04
N LYS A 25 2.22 -8.86 14.36
CA LYS A 25 0.77 -9.08 14.41
C LYS A 25 0.14 -8.09 15.40
N HIS A 26 -1.04 -7.57 15.07
CA HIS A 26 -1.77 -6.52 15.81
C HIS A 26 -1.13 -5.13 15.82
N ASP A 27 -0.01 -4.92 15.12
CA ASP A 27 0.56 -3.58 14.97
C ASP A 27 -0.34 -2.70 14.09
N VAL A 28 -0.41 -1.41 14.43
CA VAL A 28 -1.16 -0.41 13.65
C VAL A 28 -0.18 0.31 12.74
N VAL A 29 -0.39 0.19 11.44
CA VAL A 29 0.55 0.68 10.43
C VAL A 29 -0.12 1.70 9.51
N LYS A 30 0.67 2.67 9.05
CA LYS A 30 0.31 3.52 7.91
C LYS A 30 0.82 2.85 6.64
N ALA A 31 0.04 2.87 5.58
CA ALA A 31 0.46 2.31 4.29
C ALA A 31 -0.09 3.13 3.13
N VAL A 32 0.64 3.18 2.01
CA VAL A 32 0.18 3.78 0.76
C VAL A 32 -0.34 2.71 -0.19
N ILE A 33 -1.47 2.96 -0.85
CA ILE A 33 -2.01 2.05 -1.87
C ILE A 33 -1.20 2.20 -3.15
N VAL A 34 -0.66 1.09 -3.65
CA VAL A 34 0.17 1.07 -4.87
C VAL A 34 -0.50 0.30 -6.01
N ARG A 35 -1.35 -0.69 -5.68
CA ARG A 35 -2.13 -1.44 -6.66
C ARG A 35 -3.56 -1.59 -6.18
N GLN A 36 -4.50 -1.53 -7.13
CA GLN A 36 -5.90 -1.82 -6.90
C GLN A 36 -6.53 -2.56 -8.09
N LYS A 37 -7.48 -3.44 -7.80
CA LYS A 37 -8.35 -4.10 -8.79
C LYS A 37 -9.31 -3.14 -9.47
N LYS A 38 -9.71 -2.07 -8.79
CA LYS A 38 -10.60 -1.07 -9.38
C LYS A 38 -9.84 -0.28 -10.43
N ALA A 39 -10.42 -0.05 -11.61
CA ALA A 39 -9.78 0.77 -12.63
C ALA A 39 -9.48 2.17 -12.07
N PHE A 40 -8.22 2.59 -12.18
CA PHE A 40 -7.73 3.92 -11.82
C PHE A 40 -7.51 4.72 -13.10
N ARG A 41 -8.10 5.91 -13.17
CA ARG A 41 -7.92 6.82 -14.29
C ARG A 41 -6.72 7.72 -14.00
N ARG A 42 -5.70 7.66 -14.85
CA ARG A 42 -4.55 8.56 -14.78
C ARG A 42 -4.88 9.93 -15.39
N ALA A 43 -4.05 10.92 -15.06
CA ALA A 43 -4.18 12.29 -15.55
C ALA A 43 -4.06 12.40 -17.09
N ASP A 44 -3.32 11.49 -17.71
CA ASP A 44 -3.20 11.37 -19.17
C ASP A 44 -4.45 10.76 -19.84
N GLY A 45 -5.47 10.38 -19.06
CA GLY A 45 -6.71 9.77 -19.55
C GLY A 45 -6.64 8.26 -19.72
N SER A 46 -5.46 7.65 -19.52
CA SER A 46 -5.31 6.19 -19.53
C SER A 46 -5.92 5.54 -18.28
N TYR A 47 -6.27 4.26 -18.40
CA TYR A 47 -6.78 3.46 -17.27
C TYR A 47 -5.80 2.36 -16.92
N ILE A 48 -5.59 2.17 -15.62
CA ILE A 48 -4.81 1.05 -15.11
C ILE A 48 -5.61 0.26 -14.10
N ARG A 49 -5.46 -1.05 -14.20
CA ARG A 49 -6.07 -2.03 -13.33
C ARG A 49 -5.08 -3.15 -13.08
N PHE A 50 -5.06 -3.64 -11.84
CA PHE A 50 -4.28 -4.80 -11.45
C PHE A 50 -5.18 -6.00 -11.14
N ASP A 51 -4.55 -7.17 -11.10
CA ASP A 51 -5.19 -8.41 -10.67
C ASP A 51 -5.28 -8.55 -9.15
N ASP A 52 -4.59 -7.70 -8.38
CA ASP A 52 -4.57 -7.69 -6.92
C ASP A 52 -4.60 -6.27 -6.32
N ASN A 53 -4.87 -6.20 -5.01
CA ASN A 53 -4.71 -4.96 -4.24
C ASN A 53 -3.44 -5.08 -3.40
N ALA A 54 -2.61 -4.05 -3.40
CA ALA A 54 -1.37 -4.04 -2.63
C ALA A 54 -1.10 -2.66 -2.03
N VAL A 55 -0.47 -2.68 -0.85
CA VAL A 55 -0.07 -1.48 -0.12
C VAL A 55 1.38 -1.59 0.31
N VAL A 56 2.04 -0.45 0.47
CA VAL A 56 3.41 -0.34 1.00
C VAL A 56 3.35 0.32 2.37
N ILE A 57 3.89 -0.36 3.38
CA ILE A 57 3.92 0.16 4.76
C ILE A 57 4.89 1.34 4.82
N LEU A 58 4.41 2.44 5.41
CA LEU A 58 5.16 3.66 5.65
C LEU A 58 5.58 3.76 7.11
N GLU A 59 6.73 4.39 7.33
CA GLU A 59 7.20 4.86 8.63
C GLU A 59 6.69 6.28 8.92
N ALA A 60 6.91 6.77 10.15
CA ALA A 60 6.41 8.06 10.63
C ALA A 60 6.76 9.27 9.72
N LYS A 61 7.85 9.20 8.96
CA LYS A 61 8.30 10.25 8.03
C LYS A 61 7.82 10.09 6.58
N LYS A 62 6.80 9.25 6.31
CA LYS A 62 6.35 8.89 4.95
C LYS A 62 7.39 8.14 4.10
N SER A 63 8.49 7.69 4.70
CA SER A 63 9.44 6.78 4.06
C SER A 63 8.94 5.34 4.16
N PRO A 64 9.19 4.48 3.16
CA PRO A 64 8.80 3.06 3.23
C PRO A 64 9.53 2.35 4.39
N LYS A 65 8.80 1.54 5.18
CA LYS A 65 9.32 0.82 6.37
C LYS A 65 10.17 -0.41 6.03
N GLY A 66 10.90 -0.39 4.93
CA GLY A 66 11.77 -1.46 4.47
C GLY A 66 12.66 -1.02 3.31
N GLY A 67 13.92 -1.48 3.29
CA GLY A 67 14.90 -1.07 2.27
C GLY A 67 14.73 -1.73 0.89
N ARG A 68 13.73 -2.61 0.71
CA ARG A 68 13.47 -3.31 -0.57
C ARG A 68 11.99 -3.26 -0.90
N ILE A 69 11.69 -2.74 -2.07
CA ILE A 69 10.37 -2.71 -2.67
C ILE A 69 10.36 -3.81 -3.74
N PHE A 70 9.38 -4.70 -3.68
CA PHE A 70 9.21 -5.77 -4.68
C PHE A 70 7.92 -5.53 -5.48
N GLY A 71 8.05 -5.52 -6.80
CA GLY A 71 6.94 -5.37 -7.75
C GLY A 71 6.95 -4.04 -8.51
N ILE A 72 6.26 -4.02 -9.65
CA ILE A 72 6.06 -2.82 -10.47
C ILE A 72 5.26 -1.80 -9.64
N MET A 73 5.81 -0.60 -9.53
CA MET A 73 5.14 0.58 -9.00
C MET A 73 4.73 1.47 -10.16
N LEU A 74 3.50 1.99 -10.12
CA LEU A 74 2.99 2.92 -11.13
C LEU A 74 3.48 4.34 -10.94
#